data_AF-A0A9E0AH54-F1
#
_entry.id   AF-A0A9E0AH54-F1
#
_cell.length_a   1.000
_cell.length_b   1.000
_cell.length_c   1.000
_cell.angle_alpha   90.00
_cell.angle_beta   90.00
_cell.angle_gamma   90.00
#
_symmetry.space_group_name_H-M   'P 1'
#
loop_
_entity.id
_entity.type
_entity.pdbx_description
1 polymer ?
#
loop_
_entity_poly.entity_id
_entity_poly.type
_entity_poly.pdbx_seq_one_letter_code
_entity_poly.pdbx_strand_id
1 'polypeptide(L)'
;MKQILILIGLTFTLSVTGQQLTYMADYVDTLKIISNSSYYHFDDRGTTTGTYDEYILVFNKEKNSYILNPYQRTEYKFTFKPDTSFIKEKVLKQGVVVDRLLISSLLEQFEITYRKPTFDNIGITNEEFLKLTDKKHIIQVSKWHKTDWHFKRAYSTKEQNEIIFKGCQNTDTLNLYLSTAFDTSGYVMVTDVDDHFDVIISTSKNNYCFEGKYPNSFKQPWYNRSDKGSFASTSVLNFSINSALVAILPDKFSRLETLKFEALTNEYIKWYLKRRGLIF
;
A
#
# COMPACT_ATOMS: atom_id res chain seq x y z
N MET A 1 51.59 -42.55 4.45
CA MET A 1 50.75 -41.33 4.41
C MET A 1 49.98 -41.29 3.09
N LYS A 2 48.73 -41.74 3.09
CA LYS A 2 47.75 -41.53 2.02
C LYS A 2 46.48 -41.09 2.72
N GLN A 3 46.29 -39.77 2.86
CA GLN A 3 45.01 -39.23 3.29
C GLN A 3 44.19 -38.98 2.03
N ILE A 4 43.18 -39.82 1.86
CA ILE A 4 42.05 -39.59 0.97
C ILE A 4 41.19 -38.53 1.67
N LEU A 5 41.13 -37.33 1.11
CA LEU A 5 40.17 -36.30 1.47
C LEU A 5 38.96 -36.47 0.53
N ILE A 6 37.92 -37.14 1.02
CA ILE A 6 36.60 -37.09 0.39
C ILE A 6 35.90 -35.85 0.93
N LEU A 7 35.80 -34.81 0.09
CA LEU A 7 34.98 -33.64 0.35
C LEU A 7 33.52 -34.05 0.10
N ILE A 8 32.73 -34.21 1.17
CA ILE A 8 31.27 -34.34 1.05
C ILE A 8 30.71 -32.93 0.90
N GLY A 9 30.59 -32.48 -0.35
CA GLY A 9 29.81 -31.29 -0.72
C GLY A 9 28.32 -31.65 -0.69
N LEU A 10 27.68 -31.48 0.46
CA LEU A 10 26.24 -31.56 0.60
C LEU A 10 25.62 -30.18 0.32
N THR A 11 25.47 -29.84 -0.96
CA THR A 11 24.53 -28.78 -1.36
C THR A 11 23.12 -29.37 -1.32
N PHE A 12 22.54 -29.45 -0.12
CA PHE A 12 21.10 -29.59 0.01
C PHE A 12 20.44 -28.26 -0.36
N THR A 13 20.05 -28.09 -1.62
CA THR A 13 18.89 -27.25 -1.94
C THR A 13 17.64 -28.02 -1.52
N LEU A 14 17.43 -28.12 -0.20
CA LEU A 14 16.10 -28.41 0.32
C LEU A 14 15.27 -27.19 -0.01
N SER A 15 14.26 -27.36 -0.85
CA SER A 15 13.17 -26.39 -0.98
C SER A 15 12.54 -26.26 0.41
N VAL A 16 13.00 -25.27 1.18
CA VAL A 16 12.56 -25.01 2.55
C VAL A 16 11.18 -24.36 2.50
N THR A 17 10.18 -25.13 2.06
CA THR A 17 8.80 -24.65 1.92
C THR A 17 8.07 -24.57 3.26
N GLY A 18 8.68 -25.06 4.35
CA GLY A 18 8.04 -25.09 5.67
C GLY A 18 8.74 -24.36 6.82
N GLN A 19 9.92 -23.75 6.63
CA GLN A 19 10.56 -23.05 7.75
C GLN A 19 9.84 -21.75 8.07
N GLN A 20 9.60 -21.53 9.36
CA GLN A 20 9.13 -20.26 9.90
C GLN A 20 10.04 -19.13 9.41
N LEU A 21 9.44 -18.05 8.90
CA LEU A 21 10.16 -16.90 8.41
C LEU A 21 10.78 -16.13 9.58
N THR A 22 11.82 -15.37 9.29
CA THR A 22 12.47 -14.49 10.26
C THR A 22 12.32 -13.04 9.85
N TYR A 23 12.24 -12.15 10.83
CA TYR A 23 12.30 -10.70 10.64
C TYR A 23 13.15 -10.11 11.76
N MET A 24 14.15 -9.29 11.43
CA MET A 24 15.11 -8.77 12.41
C MET A 24 15.74 -9.87 13.29
N ALA A 25 16.12 -11.00 12.66
CA ALA A 25 16.70 -12.20 13.27
C ALA A 25 15.81 -12.99 14.25
N ASP A 26 14.52 -12.68 14.36
CA ASP A 26 13.55 -13.42 15.18
C ASP A 26 12.49 -14.11 14.33
N TYR A 27 11.99 -15.25 14.78
CA TYR A 27 10.93 -16.00 14.09
C TYR A 27 9.61 -15.22 14.10
N VAL A 28 9.00 -15.09 12.93
CA VAL A 28 7.71 -14.42 12.72
C VAL A 28 6.59 -15.40 13.06
N ASP A 29 5.91 -15.16 14.17
CA ASP A 29 4.77 -15.95 14.61
C ASP A 29 3.49 -15.52 13.89
N THR A 30 3.28 -14.21 13.78
CA THR A 30 2.09 -13.63 13.16
C THR A 30 2.46 -12.45 12.27
N LEU A 31 1.85 -12.37 11.09
CA LEU A 31 1.80 -11.19 10.25
C LEU A 31 0.34 -10.76 10.15
N LYS A 32 0.00 -9.57 10.65
CA LYS A 32 -1.34 -9.01 10.61
C LYS A 32 -1.35 -7.78 9.71
N ILE A 33 -2.19 -7.80 8.69
CA ILE A 33 -2.42 -6.66 7.79
C ILE A 33 -3.81 -6.12 8.06
N ILE A 34 -3.91 -4.83 8.30
CA ILE A 34 -5.13 -4.12 8.63
C ILE A 34 -5.39 -3.06 7.56
N SER A 35 -6.65 -2.86 7.21
CA SER A 35 -7.11 -1.62 6.59
C SER A 35 -8.28 -1.05 7.39
N ASN A 36 -8.26 0.24 7.66
CA ASN A 36 -9.41 0.97 8.17
C ASN A 36 -9.75 2.09 7.19
N SER A 37 -11.04 2.26 6.92
CA SER A 37 -11.57 3.42 6.24
C SER A 37 -12.85 3.84 6.92
N SER A 38 -12.83 5.01 7.54
CA SER A 38 -13.99 5.59 8.18
C SER A 38 -14.07 7.08 7.96
N TYR A 39 -15.27 7.61 8.10
CA TYR A 39 -15.51 9.03 7.96
C TYR A 39 -16.58 9.48 8.95
N TYR A 40 -16.43 10.72 9.39
CA TYR A 40 -17.38 11.44 10.21
C TYR A 40 -18.44 12.08 9.31
N HIS A 41 -19.70 11.96 9.70
CA HIS A 41 -20.82 12.61 9.03
C HIS A 41 -21.07 13.95 9.69
N PHE A 42 -21.20 15.01 8.90
CA PHE A 42 -21.65 16.33 9.38
C PHE A 42 -23.16 16.32 9.62
N ASP A 43 -23.61 15.55 10.61
CA ASP A 43 -25.00 15.45 11.06
C ASP A 43 -25.18 15.94 12.51
N ASP A 44 -26.43 15.96 12.98
CA ASP A 44 -26.78 16.37 14.34
C ASP A 44 -26.43 15.32 15.41
N ARG A 45 -26.01 14.13 15.00
CA ARG A 45 -25.74 12.97 15.86
C ARG A 45 -24.26 12.72 16.08
N GLY A 46 -23.38 13.35 15.31
CA GLY A 46 -21.97 13.04 15.26
C GLY A 46 -21.72 11.60 14.85
N THR A 47 -22.34 11.17 13.75
CA THR A 47 -22.20 9.80 13.25
C THR A 47 -20.79 9.57 12.69
N THR A 48 -20.20 8.42 12.98
CA THR A 48 -19.02 7.88 12.26
C THR A 48 -19.39 6.55 11.64
N THR A 49 -18.98 6.30 10.40
CA THR A 49 -19.17 5.00 9.75
C THR A 49 -17.89 4.54 9.11
N GLY A 50 -17.59 3.25 9.22
CA GLY A 50 -16.37 2.70 8.64
C GLY A 50 -16.43 1.22 8.34
N THR A 51 -15.41 0.80 7.60
CA THR A 51 -15.11 -0.60 7.30
C THR A 51 -13.68 -0.87 7.71
N TYR A 52 -13.51 -1.96 8.44
CA TYR A 52 -12.24 -2.43 8.96
C TYR A 52 -12.01 -3.86 8.50
N ASP A 53 -10.87 -4.12 7.87
CA ASP A 53 -10.47 -5.45 7.44
C ASP A 53 -9.22 -5.90 8.18
N GLU A 54 -9.22 -7.16 8.63
CA GLU A 54 -8.06 -7.82 9.25
C GLU A 54 -7.69 -9.05 8.45
N TYR A 55 -6.46 -9.13 7.97
CA TYR A 55 -5.89 -10.29 7.30
C TYR A 55 -4.72 -10.81 8.14
N ILE A 56 -4.97 -11.87 8.92
CA ILE A 56 -4.02 -12.39 9.90
C ILE A 56 -3.40 -13.68 9.40
N LEU A 57 -2.08 -13.74 9.30
CA LEU A 57 -1.32 -14.93 8.93
C LEU A 57 -0.56 -15.42 10.15
N VAL A 58 -0.73 -16.69 10.51
CA VAL A 58 -0.07 -17.30 11.68
C VAL A 58 0.74 -18.49 11.23
N PHE A 59 1.95 -18.65 11.76
CA PHE A 59 2.73 -19.86 11.53
C PHE A 59 2.13 -21.04 12.29
N ASN A 60 1.64 -22.05 11.56
CA ASN A 60 1.14 -23.29 12.12
C ASN A 60 2.28 -24.32 12.19
N LYS A 61 2.70 -24.66 13.41
CA LYS A 61 3.79 -25.61 13.66
C LYS A 61 3.47 -27.03 13.20
N GLU A 62 2.23 -27.49 13.33
CA GLU A 62 1.81 -28.84 12.92
C GLU A 62 1.86 -29.01 11.40
N LYS A 63 1.43 -27.99 10.66
CA LYS A 63 1.43 -27.94 9.20
C LYS A 63 2.73 -27.39 8.62
N ASN A 64 3.67 -26.96 9.48
CA ASN A 64 4.91 -26.31 9.11
C ASN A 64 4.72 -25.24 8.03
N SER A 65 3.72 -24.37 8.18
CA SER A 65 3.32 -23.39 7.15
C SER A 65 2.53 -22.23 7.72
N TYR A 66 2.51 -21.10 7.01
CA TYR A 66 1.65 -19.97 7.36
C TYR A 66 0.22 -20.21 6.89
N ILE A 67 -0.74 -20.00 7.80
CA ILE A 67 -2.17 -20.14 7.54
C ILE A 67 -2.90 -18.83 7.81
N LEU A 68 -3.96 -18.57 7.05
CA LEU A 68 -4.87 -17.45 7.26
C LEU A 68 -5.77 -17.69 8.48
N ASN A 69 -5.72 -16.82 9.49
CA ASN A 69 -6.42 -16.99 10.76
C ASN A 69 -6.84 -15.68 11.47
N PRO A 70 -8.00 -15.09 11.14
CA PRO A 70 -8.76 -15.17 9.89
C PRO A 70 -8.49 -13.97 8.95
N TYR A 71 -9.14 -13.97 7.77
CA TYR A 71 -9.55 -12.75 7.08
C TYR A 71 -10.95 -12.37 7.53
N GLN A 72 -11.08 -11.26 8.24
CA GLN A 72 -12.33 -10.75 8.80
C GLN A 72 -12.60 -9.33 8.32
N ARG A 73 -13.89 -9.02 8.15
CA ARG A 73 -14.38 -7.66 7.93
C ARG A 73 -15.32 -7.25 9.06
N THR A 74 -15.15 -6.04 9.54
CA THR A 74 -16.00 -5.39 10.51
C THR A 74 -16.56 -4.10 9.90
N GLU A 75 -17.88 -4.04 9.73
CA GLU A 75 -18.61 -2.81 9.39
C GLU A 75 -19.09 -2.19 10.69
N TYR A 76 -18.83 -0.90 10.90
CA TYR A 76 -19.23 -0.22 12.12
C TYR A 76 -19.88 1.13 11.88
N LYS A 77 -20.76 1.49 12.80
CA LYS A 77 -21.40 2.80 12.90
C LYS A 77 -21.49 3.21 14.36
N PHE A 78 -20.98 4.39 14.67
CA PHE A 78 -21.10 5.02 15.98
C PHE A 78 -21.87 6.32 15.85
N THR A 79 -22.64 6.70 16.86
CA THR A 79 -23.21 8.05 17.00
C THR A 79 -22.87 8.59 18.37
N PHE A 80 -22.58 9.88 18.47
CA PHE A 80 -22.31 10.55 19.74
C PHE A 80 -23.61 11.01 20.44
N LYS A 81 -24.66 11.36 19.68
CA LYS A 81 -25.94 11.87 20.19
C LYS A 81 -27.14 11.26 19.46
N PRO A 82 -27.87 10.31 20.05
CA PRO A 82 -27.53 9.58 21.28
C PRO A 82 -26.27 8.74 21.10
N ASP A 83 -25.64 8.34 22.20
CA ASP A 83 -24.52 7.39 22.14
C ASP A 83 -25.03 6.02 21.70
N THR A 84 -24.64 5.58 20.49
CA THR A 84 -24.98 4.25 19.98
C THR A 84 -23.81 3.65 19.21
N SER A 85 -23.70 2.32 19.29
CA SER A 85 -22.72 1.53 18.55
C SER A 85 -23.40 0.39 17.81
N PHE A 86 -23.12 0.28 16.52
CA PHE A 86 -23.47 -0.88 15.70
C PHE A 86 -22.18 -1.46 15.12
N ILE A 87 -21.96 -2.75 15.34
CA ILE A 87 -20.79 -3.48 14.85
C ILE A 87 -21.30 -4.76 14.21
N LYS A 88 -20.84 -5.02 12.99
CA LYS A 88 -21.17 -6.23 12.24
C LYS A 88 -19.89 -6.87 11.74
N GLU A 89 -19.58 -8.02 12.30
CA GLU A 89 -18.38 -8.79 11.98
C GLU A 89 -18.71 -9.96 11.06
N LYS A 90 -17.80 -10.24 10.13
CA LYS A 90 -17.91 -11.38 9.23
C LYS A 90 -16.53 -11.94 8.94
N VAL A 91 -16.34 -13.22 9.30
CA VAL A 91 -15.21 -14.00 8.79
C VAL A 91 -15.45 -14.30 7.31
N LEU A 92 -14.55 -13.80 6.47
CA LEU A 92 -14.64 -13.94 5.01
C LEU A 92 -13.86 -15.17 4.52
N LYS A 93 -12.74 -15.49 5.16
CA LYS A 93 -11.90 -16.65 4.82
C LYS A 93 -11.00 -17.03 6.00
N GLN A 94 -10.70 -18.33 6.16
CA GLN A 94 -9.84 -18.84 7.23
C GLN A 94 -9.26 -20.20 6.83
N GLY A 95 -8.16 -20.61 7.47
CA GLY A 95 -7.59 -21.96 7.42
C GLY A 95 -6.80 -22.29 6.15
N VAL A 96 -6.69 -21.33 5.22
CA VAL A 96 -5.99 -21.51 3.95
C VAL A 96 -4.50 -21.28 4.13
N VAL A 97 -3.69 -22.19 3.57
CA VAL A 97 -2.23 -22.04 3.50
C VAL A 97 -1.89 -20.89 2.56
N VAL A 98 -1.02 -19.99 3.01
CA VAL A 98 -0.56 -18.85 2.21
C VAL A 98 0.85 -19.12 1.72
N ASP A 99 1.13 -18.73 0.48
CA ASP A 99 2.46 -18.89 -0.11
C ASP A 99 3.50 -18.12 0.72
N ARG A 100 4.46 -18.86 1.26
CA ARG A 100 5.56 -18.35 2.06
C ARG A 100 6.38 -17.30 1.30
N LEU A 101 6.50 -17.41 -0.02
CA LEU A 101 7.25 -16.45 -0.84
C LEU A 101 6.59 -15.06 -0.85
N LEU A 102 5.25 -14.99 -0.83
CA LEU A 102 4.53 -13.72 -0.72
C LEU A 102 4.80 -13.05 0.62
N ILE A 103 4.82 -13.83 1.71
CA ILE A 103 5.10 -13.33 3.06
C ILE A 103 6.56 -12.88 3.15
N SER A 104 7.52 -13.70 2.71
CA SER A 104 8.95 -13.35 2.69
C SER A 104 9.21 -12.06 1.93
N SER A 105 8.64 -11.94 0.73
CA SER A 105 8.77 -10.75 -0.11
C SER A 105 8.30 -9.49 0.63
N LEU A 106 7.14 -9.55 1.32
CA LEU A 106 6.64 -8.42 2.10
C LEU A 106 7.57 -8.07 3.28
N LEU A 107 8.03 -9.07 4.04
CA LEU A 107 8.93 -8.85 5.18
C LEU A 107 10.24 -8.19 4.73
N GLU A 108 10.85 -8.67 3.64
CA GLU A 108 12.06 -8.10 3.03
C GLU A 108 11.87 -6.64 2.63
N GLN A 109 10.68 -6.25 2.14
CA GLN A 109 10.42 -4.85 1.77
C GLN A 109 10.43 -3.90 2.97
N PHE A 110 10.05 -4.36 4.16
CA PHE A 110 10.09 -3.55 5.39
C PHE A 110 11.49 -3.44 6.00
N GLU A 111 12.47 -4.22 5.54
CA GLU A 111 13.87 -4.02 5.92
C GLU A 111 14.52 -2.86 5.16
N ILE A 112 13.95 -2.46 4.02
CA ILE A 112 14.42 -1.34 3.20
C ILE A 112 13.74 -0.05 3.66
N THR A 113 14.45 0.75 4.44
CA THR A 113 13.90 2.02 4.98
C THR A 113 13.78 3.13 3.94
N TYR A 114 14.65 3.14 2.93
CA TYR A 114 14.61 4.17 1.90
C TYR A 114 15.09 3.66 0.55
N ARG A 115 14.28 3.88 -0.48
CA ARG A 115 14.64 3.78 -1.88
C ARG A 115 14.15 5.03 -2.60
N LYS A 116 15.07 5.82 -3.15
CA LYS A 116 14.74 7.05 -3.91
C LYS A 116 13.81 6.68 -5.07
N PRO A 117 12.56 7.17 -5.14
CA PRO A 117 11.62 6.73 -6.15
C PRO A 117 12.01 7.28 -7.53
N THR A 118 12.14 6.37 -8.49
CA THR A 118 12.29 6.63 -9.92
C THR A 118 11.41 5.67 -10.68
N PHE A 119 11.04 6.02 -11.91
CA PHE A 119 10.25 5.15 -12.79
C PHE A 119 10.81 3.71 -12.82
N ASP A 120 12.13 3.57 -12.95
CA ASP A 120 12.80 2.26 -13.03
C ASP A 120 12.74 1.41 -11.75
N ASN A 121 12.40 2.00 -10.59
CA ASN A 121 12.50 1.31 -9.30
C ASN A 121 11.22 1.31 -8.46
N ILE A 122 10.19 2.05 -8.87
CA ILE A 122 8.89 2.02 -8.19
C ILE A 122 8.08 0.76 -8.50
N GLY A 123 8.47 0.00 -9.53
CA GLY A 123 7.88 -1.31 -9.86
C GLY A 123 6.75 -1.29 -10.89
N ILE A 124 6.43 -0.13 -11.48
CA ILE A 124 5.48 -0.02 -12.58
C ILE A 124 6.17 -0.36 -13.91
N THR A 125 5.50 -1.10 -14.78
CA THR A 125 6.04 -1.36 -16.14
C THR A 125 5.76 -0.20 -17.08
N ASN A 126 6.52 -0.08 -18.17
CA ASN A 126 6.25 0.93 -19.20
C ASN A 126 4.88 0.74 -19.86
N GLU A 127 4.46 -0.51 -20.11
CA GLU A 127 3.13 -0.78 -20.66
C GLU A 127 2.02 -0.32 -19.71
N GLU A 128 2.15 -0.67 -18.43
CA GLU A 128 1.19 -0.26 -17.39
C GLU A 128 1.15 1.26 -17.23
N PHE A 129 2.31 1.91 -17.19
CA PHE A 129 2.40 3.37 -17.10
C PHE A 129 1.72 4.06 -18.28
N LEU A 130 2.03 3.66 -19.52
CA LEU A 130 1.41 4.23 -20.71
C LEU A 130 -0.10 4.03 -20.74
N LYS A 131 -0.58 2.88 -20.26
CA LYS A 131 -2.01 2.58 -20.15
C LYS A 131 -2.70 3.45 -19.10
N LEU A 132 -2.11 3.59 -17.92
CA LEU A 132 -2.65 4.39 -16.80
C LEU A 132 -2.53 5.90 -17.03
N THR A 133 -1.71 6.32 -18.00
CA THR A 133 -1.55 7.73 -18.39
C THR A 133 -2.04 7.99 -19.82
N ASP A 134 -2.88 7.10 -20.35
CA ASP A 134 -3.48 7.33 -21.66
C ASP A 134 -4.45 8.53 -21.64
N LYS A 135 -4.88 8.94 -22.84
CA LYS A 135 -5.84 10.03 -23.01
C LYS A 135 -7.13 9.82 -22.18
N LYS A 136 -7.60 8.57 -22.03
CA LYS A 136 -8.84 8.27 -21.31
C LYS A 136 -8.68 8.60 -19.83
N HIS A 137 -7.58 8.19 -19.20
CA HIS A 137 -7.31 8.47 -17.78
C HIS A 137 -7.05 9.96 -17.55
N ILE A 138 -6.29 10.64 -18.43
CA ILE A 138 -6.06 12.08 -18.31
C ILE A 138 -7.37 12.87 -18.35
N ILE A 139 -8.27 12.53 -19.28
CA ILE A 139 -9.59 13.15 -19.36
C ILE A 139 -10.44 12.80 -18.13
N GLN A 140 -10.38 11.56 -17.64
CA GLN A 140 -11.11 11.13 -16.45
C GLN A 140 -10.72 11.94 -15.21
N VAL A 141 -9.42 12.10 -14.94
CA VAL A 141 -8.92 12.93 -13.85
C VAL A 141 -9.38 14.37 -14.02
N SER A 142 -9.31 14.91 -15.25
CA SER A 142 -9.80 16.27 -15.54
C SER A 142 -11.30 16.44 -15.27
N LYS A 143 -12.11 15.40 -15.54
CA LYS A 143 -13.55 15.41 -15.21
C LYS A 143 -13.81 15.46 -13.72
N TRP A 144 -13.03 14.76 -12.89
CA TRP A 144 -13.13 14.87 -11.43
C TRP A 144 -12.97 16.31 -10.94
N HIS A 145 -12.18 17.10 -11.67
CA HIS A 145 -11.94 18.51 -11.42
C HIS A 145 -12.79 19.47 -12.28
N LYS A 146 -13.75 18.96 -13.07
CA LYS A 146 -14.64 19.75 -13.96
C LYS A 146 -13.91 20.58 -15.03
N THR A 147 -12.76 20.11 -15.51
CA THR A 147 -11.92 20.82 -16.50
C THR A 147 -11.75 20.08 -17.82
N ASP A 148 -12.54 19.02 -18.06
CA ASP A 148 -12.48 18.23 -19.30
C ASP A 148 -12.84 19.02 -20.56
N TRP A 149 -13.55 20.14 -20.39
CA TRP A 149 -13.85 21.08 -21.48
C TRP A 149 -12.60 21.60 -22.17
N HIS A 150 -11.46 21.71 -21.47
CA HIS A 150 -10.19 22.15 -22.05
C HIS A 150 -9.76 21.30 -23.26
N PHE A 151 -10.07 20.00 -23.25
CA PHE A 151 -9.66 19.07 -24.30
C PHE A 151 -10.63 19.03 -25.51
N LYS A 152 -11.73 19.79 -25.46
CA LYS A 152 -12.68 19.88 -26.58
C LYS A 152 -12.11 20.80 -27.65
N ARG A 153 -12.40 20.51 -28.93
CA ARG A 153 -11.90 21.28 -30.09
C ARG A 153 -12.28 22.77 -30.06
N ALA A 154 -13.34 23.13 -29.33
CA ALA A 154 -13.74 24.52 -29.14
C ALA A 154 -12.73 25.33 -28.29
N TYR A 155 -11.88 24.66 -27.51
CA TYR A 155 -10.96 25.30 -26.55
C TYR A 155 -9.49 24.95 -26.80
N SER A 156 -9.20 23.78 -27.40
CA SER A 156 -7.84 23.35 -27.72
C SER A 156 -7.74 22.65 -29.06
N THR A 157 -6.64 22.91 -29.77
CA THR A 157 -6.28 22.22 -31.02
C THR A 157 -5.88 20.76 -30.76
N LYS A 158 -5.83 19.95 -31.82
CA LYS A 158 -5.38 18.56 -31.71
C LYS A 158 -3.92 18.50 -31.26
N GLU A 159 -3.10 19.40 -31.78
CA GLU A 159 -1.67 19.51 -31.50
C GLU A 159 -1.42 19.90 -30.05
N GLN A 160 -2.15 20.89 -29.51
CA GLN A 160 -2.06 21.28 -28.10
C GLN A 160 -2.43 20.13 -27.16
N ASN A 161 -3.51 19.42 -27.46
CA ASN A 161 -3.95 18.26 -26.68
C ASN A 161 -2.89 17.14 -26.72
N GLU A 162 -2.30 16.88 -27.89
CA GLU A 162 -1.27 15.87 -28.06
C GLU A 162 -0.01 16.16 -27.24
N ILE A 163 0.41 17.43 -27.17
CA ILE A 163 1.52 17.86 -26.31
C ILE A 163 1.22 17.56 -24.85
N ILE A 164 -0.01 17.84 -24.39
CA ILE A 164 -0.41 17.57 -23.01
C ILE A 164 -0.36 16.07 -22.72
N PHE A 165 -0.95 15.23 -23.59
CA PHE A 165 -1.00 13.78 -23.40
C PHE A 165 0.41 13.16 -23.42
N LYS A 166 1.23 13.48 -24.43
CA LYS A 166 2.62 12.97 -24.51
C LYS A 166 3.49 13.45 -23.36
N GLY A 167 3.32 14.69 -22.91
CA GLY A 167 4.05 15.21 -21.77
C GLY A 167 3.70 14.50 -20.46
N CYS A 168 2.45 14.05 -20.31
CA CYS A 168 2.01 13.24 -19.17
C CYS A 168 2.58 11.81 -19.23
N GLN A 169 2.70 11.25 -20.42
CA GLN A 169 3.31 9.92 -20.65
C GLN A 169 4.85 9.92 -20.63
N ASN A 170 5.48 11.05 -20.32
CA ASN A 170 6.94 11.15 -20.26
C ASN A 170 7.45 10.69 -18.86
N THR A 171 8.40 9.76 -18.85
CA THR A 171 8.97 9.19 -17.62
C THR A 171 9.81 10.19 -16.83
N ASP A 172 10.47 11.15 -17.47
CA ASP A 172 11.18 12.25 -16.79
C ASP A 172 10.20 13.17 -16.05
N THR A 173 9.02 13.42 -16.64
CA THR A 173 7.94 14.17 -15.98
C THR A 173 7.45 13.43 -14.73
N LEU A 174 7.30 12.09 -14.81
CA LEU A 174 6.96 11.27 -13.66
C LEU A 174 8.08 11.28 -12.60
N ASN A 175 9.34 11.16 -13.01
CA ASN A 175 10.49 11.23 -12.09
C ASN A 175 10.53 12.56 -11.33
N LEU A 176 10.20 13.68 -12.00
CA LEU A 176 10.07 14.99 -11.37
C LEU A 176 8.97 14.97 -10.29
N TYR A 177 7.79 14.42 -10.60
CA TYR A 177 6.73 14.24 -9.62
C TYR A 177 7.18 13.39 -8.42
N LEU A 178 7.74 12.20 -8.66
CA LEU A 178 8.20 11.30 -7.60
C LEU A 178 9.22 11.96 -6.67
N SER A 179 10.12 12.79 -7.21
CA SER A 179 11.12 13.52 -6.43
C SER A 179 10.56 14.64 -5.54
N THR A 180 9.33 15.09 -5.79
CA THR A 180 8.71 16.23 -5.10
C THR A 180 7.48 15.86 -4.27
N ALA A 181 6.82 14.74 -4.59
CA ALA A 181 5.56 14.35 -3.97
C ALA A 181 5.71 13.57 -2.66
N PHE A 182 6.89 12.98 -2.42
CA PHE A 182 7.15 12.14 -1.24
C PHE A 182 8.31 12.72 -0.46
N ASP A 183 7.99 13.55 0.54
CA ASP A 183 8.94 13.88 1.60
C ASP A 183 8.81 12.89 2.76
N THR A 184 9.89 12.68 3.50
CA THR A 184 9.91 11.81 4.69
C THR A 184 9.73 12.63 5.97
N SER A 185 9.22 13.87 5.88
CA SER A 185 9.12 14.78 7.02
C SER A 185 7.91 14.51 7.91
N GLY A 186 7.02 13.63 7.46
CA GLY A 186 5.81 13.24 8.18
C GLY A 186 4.68 14.24 7.96
N TYR A 187 3.48 13.71 7.69
CA TYR A 187 2.29 14.53 7.49
C TYR A 187 1.38 14.46 8.73
N VAL A 188 1.06 15.62 9.30
CA VAL A 188 -0.03 15.77 10.27
C VAL A 188 -1.17 16.48 9.57
N MET A 189 -2.30 15.79 9.36
CA MET A 189 -3.51 16.37 8.79
C MET A 189 -4.68 16.08 9.71
N VAL A 190 -5.42 17.14 10.07
CA VAL A 190 -6.71 17.01 10.75
C VAL A 190 -7.75 16.80 9.66
N THR A 191 -8.37 15.63 9.65
CA THR A 191 -9.44 15.28 8.73
C THR A 191 -10.53 14.53 9.51
N ASP A 192 -11.75 14.66 9.01
CA ASP A 192 -12.94 13.90 9.33
C ASP A 192 -12.89 12.45 8.79
N VAL A 193 -11.81 12.05 8.13
CA VAL A 193 -11.59 10.72 7.56
C VAL A 193 -10.42 10.03 8.27
N ASP A 194 -10.61 8.78 8.66
CA ASP A 194 -9.53 7.89 9.08
C ASP A 194 -9.36 6.78 8.06
N ASP A 195 -8.29 6.85 7.26
CA ASP A 195 -8.02 5.95 6.14
C ASP A 195 -6.54 5.52 6.13
N HIS A 196 -6.29 4.31 6.66
CA HIS A 196 -4.95 3.78 6.85
C HIS A 196 -4.86 2.27 6.62
N PHE A 197 -3.63 1.81 6.45
CA PHE A 197 -3.23 0.43 6.52
C PHE A 197 -2.19 0.27 7.63
N ASP A 198 -2.27 -0.83 8.36
CA ASP A 198 -1.21 -1.24 9.28
C ASP A 198 -0.68 -2.62 8.91
N VAL A 199 0.63 -2.79 9.02
CA VAL A 199 1.27 -4.10 8.97
C VAL A 199 1.97 -4.33 10.30
N ILE A 200 1.51 -5.36 11.00
CA ILE A 200 2.03 -5.76 12.31
C ILE A 200 2.75 -7.10 12.15
N ILE A 201 4.05 -7.10 12.40
CA ILE A 201 4.90 -8.29 12.41
C ILE A 201 5.16 -8.65 13.87
N SER A 202 4.55 -9.73 14.33
CA SER A 202 4.75 -10.26 15.67
C SER A 202 5.75 -11.42 15.63
N THR A 203 6.74 -11.31 16.49
CA THR A 203 7.75 -12.33 16.74
C THR A 203 7.67 -12.77 18.20
N SER A 204 8.42 -13.82 18.55
CA SER A 204 8.53 -14.27 19.94
C SER A 204 9.07 -13.21 20.92
N LYS A 205 9.74 -12.16 20.43
CA LYS A 205 10.39 -11.14 21.27
C LYS A 205 9.82 -9.74 21.11
N ASN A 206 9.37 -9.39 19.90
CA ASN A 206 9.03 -8.02 19.53
C ASN A 206 7.78 -7.96 18.63
N ASN A 207 7.15 -6.79 18.61
CA ASN A 207 6.09 -6.44 17.66
C ASN A 207 6.54 -5.22 16.87
N TYR A 208 6.53 -5.35 15.55
CA TYR A 208 6.84 -4.24 14.64
C TYR A 208 5.56 -3.76 13.99
N CYS A 209 5.31 -2.46 13.99
CA CYS A 209 4.10 -1.87 13.44
C CYS A 209 4.47 -0.84 12.37
N PHE A 210 3.94 -0.99 11.16
CA PHE A 210 4.13 -0.05 10.05
C PHE A 210 2.79 0.48 9.61
N GLU A 211 2.63 1.80 9.60
CA GLU A 211 1.38 2.49 9.28
C GLU A 211 1.53 3.25 7.95
N GLY A 212 0.70 2.94 6.96
CA GLY A 212 0.55 3.71 5.73
C GLY A 212 -0.78 4.45 5.75
N LYS A 213 -0.77 5.78 5.72
CA LYS A 213 -1.99 6.58 5.97
C LYS A 213 -2.19 7.76 5.03
N TYR A 214 -3.44 8.23 5.00
CA TYR A 214 -3.81 9.54 4.45
C TYR A 214 -2.94 10.67 5.10
N PRO A 215 -2.58 11.77 4.40
CA PRO A 215 -3.11 12.28 3.12
C PRO A 215 -2.55 11.66 1.84
N ASN A 216 -1.53 10.80 1.93
CA ASN A 216 -1.01 10.18 0.72
C ASN A 216 -1.98 9.09 0.23
N SER A 217 -2.59 9.30 -0.94
CA SER A 217 -3.55 8.34 -1.52
C SER A 217 -2.89 7.01 -1.91
N PHE A 218 -1.57 6.99 -2.08
CA PHE A 218 -0.78 5.78 -2.33
C PHE A 218 -0.10 5.23 -1.06
N LYS A 219 -0.47 5.74 0.13
CA LYS A 219 -0.01 5.24 1.44
C LYS A 219 1.51 5.21 1.64
N GLN A 220 2.23 6.11 0.97
CA GLN A 220 3.68 6.27 1.10
C GLN A 220 4.03 7.68 1.63
N PRO A 221 5.10 7.85 2.43
CA PRO A 221 5.87 6.78 3.06
C PRO A 221 5.04 6.01 4.11
N TRP A 222 5.48 4.80 4.43
CA TRP A 222 5.03 4.07 5.62
C TRP A 222 5.73 4.64 6.86
N TYR A 223 5.13 4.50 8.03
CA TYR A 223 5.67 5.00 9.30
C TYR A 223 5.90 3.83 10.24
N ASN A 224 7.14 3.63 10.67
CA ASN A 224 7.48 2.65 11.69
C ASN A 224 7.04 3.19 13.07
N ARG A 225 6.04 2.53 13.67
CA ARG A 225 5.41 2.80 14.97
C ARG A 225 5.78 1.75 16.03
N SER A 226 6.85 0.99 15.80
CA SER A 226 7.24 -0.11 16.71
C SER A 226 7.68 0.40 18.08
N ASP A 227 8.27 1.60 18.15
CA ASP A 227 8.61 2.25 19.42
C ASP A 227 7.44 3.12 19.92
N LYS A 228 6.75 2.63 20.95
CA LYS A 228 5.61 3.34 21.58
C LYS A 228 6.04 4.51 22.46
N GLY A 229 7.33 4.66 22.77
CA GLY A 229 7.86 5.72 23.63
C GLY A 229 8.27 6.99 22.88
N SER A 230 8.40 6.92 21.56
CA SER A 230 8.81 8.03 20.70
C SER A 230 7.61 8.63 19.97
N PHE A 231 7.44 9.95 20.09
CA PHE A 231 6.52 10.70 19.22
C PHE A 231 6.98 10.72 17.75
N ALA A 232 8.27 10.47 17.50
CA ALA A 232 8.83 10.42 16.17
C ALA A 232 8.73 8.99 15.61
N SER A 233 7.94 8.82 14.55
CA SER A 233 7.96 7.62 13.71
C SER A 233 9.03 7.74 12.64
N THR A 234 9.80 6.68 12.41
CA THR A 234 10.75 6.63 11.29
C THR A 234 10.00 6.34 10.01
N SER A 235 10.13 7.20 9.00
CA SER A 235 9.54 6.97 7.69
C SER A 235 10.27 5.86 6.93
N VAL A 236 9.49 5.02 6.23
CA VAL A 236 9.92 3.95 5.34
C VAL A 236 9.38 4.28 3.96
N LEU A 237 10.27 4.66 3.03
CA LEU A 237 9.91 4.97 1.64
C LEU A 237 10.35 3.82 0.74
N ASN A 238 9.43 2.90 0.48
CA ASN A 238 9.64 1.77 -0.41
C ASN A 238 8.32 1.35 -1.08
N PHE A 239 8.17 1.66 -2.36
CA PHE A 239 6.94 1.43 -3.12
C PHE A 239 6.66 -0.06 -3.30
N SER A 240 7.69 -0.91 -3.26
CA SER A 240 7.56 -2.36 -3.34
C SER A 240 6.77 -2.95 -2.17
N ILE A 241 6.65 -2.27 -1.03
CA ILE A 241 5.76 -2.66 0.07
C ILE A 241 4.32 -2.77 -0.45
N ASN A 242 3.84 -1.75 -1.17
CA ASN A 242 2.49 -1.74 -1.70
C ASN A 242 2.29 -2.87 -2.72
N SER A 243 3.27 -3.11 -3.61
CA SER A 243 3.21 -4.21 -4.57
C SER A 243 3.14 -5.57 -3.88
N ALA A 244 3.92 -5.79 -2.81
CA ALA A 244 3.89 -7.01 -2.03
C ALA A 244 2.54 -7.19 -1.30
N LEU A 245 1.97 -6.10 -0.77
CA LEU A 245 0.63 -6.11 -0.17
C LEU A 245 -0.47 -6.44 -1.19
N VAL A 246 -0.41 -5.85 -2.39
CA VAL A 246 -1.36 -6.15 -3.47
C VAL A 246 -1.28 -7.62 -3.89
N ALA A 247 -0.08 -8.23 -3.86
CA ALA A 247 0.10 -9.63 -4.21
C ALA A 247 -0.44 -10.62 -3.15
N ILE A 248 -0.42 -10.25 -1.87
CA ILE A 248 -0.84 -11.14 -0.76
C ILE A 248 -2.32 -10.99 -0.39
N LEU A 249 -2.89 -9.80 -0.57
CA LEU A 249 -4.24 -9.48 -0.15
C LEU A 249 -5.29 -9.92 -1.19
N PRO A 250 -6.51 -10.33 -0.76
CA PRO A 250 -7.58 -10.67 -1.68
C PRO A 250 -8.12 -9.43 -2.41
N ASP A 251 -8.58 -9.58 -3.64
CA ASP A 251 -9.07 -8.46 -4.47
C ASP A 251 -10.14 -7.57 -3.83
N LYS A 252 -10.95 -8.15 -2.93
CA LYS A 252 -12.03 -7.45 -2.22
C LYS A 252 -11.59 -6.85 -0.88
N PHE A 253 -10.31 -6.90 -0.53
CA PHE A 253 -9.79 -6.27 0.68
C PHE A 253 -10.06 -4.77 0.63
N SER A 254 -10.51 -4.22 1.76
CA SER A 254 -10.90 -2.82 1.88
C SER A 254 -9.73 -1.93 1.47
N ARG A 255 -10.03 -0.91 0.65
CA ARG A 255 -9.08 0.12 0.20
C ARG A 255 -7.87 -0.40 -0.57
N LEU A 256 -7.87 -1.64 -1.04
CA LEU A 256 -6.76 -2.22 -1.80
C LEU A 256 -6.40 -1.37 -3.03
N GLU A 257 -7.38 -0.70 -3.63
CA GLU A 257 -7.18 0.22 -4.75
C GLU A 257 -6.20 1.35 -4.44
N THR A 258 -6.10 1.78 -3.18
CA THR A 258 -5.17 2.83 -2.74
C THR A 258 -3.72 2.36 -2.70
N LEU A 259 -3.46 1.04 -2.74
CA LEU A 259 -2.12 0.47 -2.83
C LEU A 259 -1.69 0.16 -4.27
N LYS A 260 -2.58 0.33 -5.25
CA LYS A 260 -2.31 0.03 -6.68
C LYS A 260 -1.72 1.23 -7.41
N PHE A 261 -0.91 0.99 -8.43
CA PHE A 261 -0.29 2.07 -9.22
C PHE A 261 -1.30 3.03 -9.84
N GLU A 262 -2.53 2.60 -10.09
CA GLU A 262 -3.61 3.48 -10.54
C GLU A 262 -3.83 4.67 -9.59
N ALA A 263 -3.76 4.47 -8.27
CA ALA A 263 -3.88 5.56 -7.29
C ALA A 263 -2.70 6.54 -7.39
N LEU A 264 -1.47 6.04 -7.54
CA LEU A 264 -0.27 6.86 -7.76
C LEU A 264 -0.37 7.66 -9.06
N THR A 265 -0.77 7.02 -10.15
CA THR A 265 -0.85 7.66 -11.48
C THR A 265 -1.97 8.70 -11.52
N ASN A 266 -3.07 8.48 -10.81
CA ASN A 266 -4.15 9.48 -10.71
C ASN A 266 -3.68 10.77 -10.03
N GLU A 267 -2.94 10.66 -8.91
CA GLU A 267 -2.34 11.85 -8.28
C GLU A 267 -1.26 12.49 -9.15
N TYR A 268 -0.44 11.69 -9.85
CA TYR A 268 0.53 12.20 -10.81
C TYR A 268 -0.12 13.00 -11.94
N ILE A 269 -1.19 12.47 -12.56
CA ILE A 269 -1.93 13.16 -13.62
C ILE A 269 -2.50 14.48 -13.08
N LYS A 270 -3.11 14.45 -11.89
CA LYS A 270 -3.63 15.66 -11.24
C LYS A 270 -2.52 16.70 -11.01
N TRP A 271 -1.37 16.28 -10.46
CA TRP A 271 -0.21 17.15 -10.28
C TRP A 271 0.27 17.73 -11.62
N TYR A 272 0.37 16.91 -12.66
CA TYR A 272 0.81 17.32 -13.98
C TYR A 272 -0.15 18.36 -14.58
N LEU A 273 -1.46 18.10 -14.52
CA LEU A 273 -2.48 19.03 -15.02
C LEU A 273 -2.51 20.35 -14.24
N LYS A 274 -2.29 20.33 -12.92
CA LYS A 274 -2.09 21.54 -12.10
C LYS A 274 -0.86 22.31 -12.54
N ARG A 275 0.28 21.64 -12.74
CA ARG A 275 1.51 22.24 -13.25
C ARG A 275 1.34 22.88 -14.64
N ARG A 276 0.40 22.36 -15.45
CA ARG A 276 0.03 22.92 -16.75
C ARG A 276 -1.04 24.01 -16.68
N GLY A 277 -1.54 24.37 -15.50
CA GLY A 277 -2.58 25.39 -15.32
C GLY A 277 -3.97 24.95 -15.82
N LEU A 278 -4.21 23.64 -15.91
CA LEU A 278 -5.46 23.06 -16.43
C LEU A 278 -6.44 22.67 -15.31
N ILE A 279 -5.91 22.45 -14.11
CA ILE A 279 -6.66 22.19 -12.88
C ILE A 279 -6.13 23.16 -11.83
N PHE A 280 -7.02 23.61 -10.94
CA PHE A 280 -6.72 24.51 -9.83
C PHE A 280 -6.91 23.76 -8.51
#